data_AF-A0A2E5W1E0-F1
#
_entry.id   AF-A0A2E5W1E0-F1
#
_cell.length_a   1.000
_cell.length_b   1.000
_cell.length_c   1.000
_cell.angle_alpha   90.00
_cell.angle_beta   90.00
_cell.angle_gamma   90.00
#
_symmetry.space_group_name_H-M   'P 1'
#
loop_
_entity.id
_entity.type
_entity.pdbx_description
1 polymer ?
#
loop_
_entity_poly.entity_id
_entity_poly.type
_entity_poly.pdbx_seq_one_letter_code
_entity_poly.pdbx_strand_id
1 'polypeptide(L)'
;MIKSIKTILFNFMVITIIISIYGCRGDVIPNDEDMSSYGWELFKDKDYVQALDWFLTAVREDSSHSDAYRGVGWTMGHLRQADSSAYYFENYINRDSTAFEDKLDFYAGLAFAYNAMGDDANARVYAETYFFGNQNSDIGDPYWCFCEKKDINTLDVRLVLAISEYRLGMFLNSQSSLNELNDFFGYPILNYNYDTAIERAILAEKLSTMRDDIDSSNGDNSLDCNGEGSPLKQGAGYCL
;
A
#
# COMPACT_ATOMS: atom_id res chain seq x y z
N MET A 1 -10.40 55.40 -42.25
CA MET A 1 -10.46 53.92 -42.27
C MET A 1 -9.08 53.27 -42.18
N ILE A 2 -8.15 53.53 -43.11
CA ILE A 2 -6.79 52.91 -43.12
C ILE A 2 -5.94 53.24 -41.87
N LYS A 3 -6.05 54.45 -41.28
CA LYS A 3 -5.33 54.82 -40.05
C LYS A 3 -5.80 54.03 -38.82
N SER A 4 -7.11 53.86 -38.62
CA SER A 4 -7.66 53.06 -37.51
C SER A 4 -7.28 51.58 -37.61
N ILE A 5 -7.25 51.01 -38.82
CA ILE A 5 -6.85 49.61 -39.02
C ILE A 5 -5.37 49.41 -38.64
N LYS A 6 -4.49 50.36 -38.98
CA LYS A 6 -3.08 50.31 -38.57
C LYS A 6 -2.89 50.41 -37.05
N THR A 7 -3.67 51.25 -36.37
CA THR A 7 -3.63 51.37 -34.91
C THR A 7 -4.13 50.10 -34.22
N ILE A 8 -5.18 49.47 -34.73
CA ILE A 8 -5.70 48.21 -34.21
C ILE A 8 -4.68 47.07 -34.39
N LEU A 9 -4.06 46.95 -35.57
CA LEU A 9 -3.03 45.95 -35.84
C LEU A 9 -1.79 46.15 -34.97
N PHE A 10 -1.38 47.40 -34.74
CA PHE A 10 -0.26 47.72 -33.85
C PHE A 10 -0.57 47.34 -32.40
N ASN A 11 -1.76 47.68 -31.90
CA ASN A 11 -2.17 47.32 -30.54
C ASN A 11 -2.28 45.80 -30.36
N PHE A 12 -2.78 45.07 -31.36
CA PHE A 12 -2.83 43.61 -31.32
C PHE A 12 -1.42 43.01 -31.27
N MET A 13 -0.49 43.52 -32.08
CA MET A 13 0.91 43.09 -32.08
C MET A 13 1.57 43.34 -30.72
N VAL A 14 1.34 44.50 -30.10
CA VAL A 14 1.87 44.83 -28.77
C VAL A 14 1.30 43.92 -27.68
N ILE A 15 -0.01 43.64 -27.70
CA ILE A 15 -0.64 42.71 -26.75
C ILE A 15 -0.08 41.29 -26.91
N THR A 16 0.13 40.83 -28.15
CA THR A 16 0.69 39.50 -28.42
C THR A 16 2.12 39.39 -27.89
N ILE A 17 2.93 40.45 -28.06
CA ILE A 17 4.30 40.52 -27.53
C ILE A 17 4.31 40.51 -26.00
N ILE A 18 3.38 41.24 -25.36
CA ILE A 18 3.23 41.28 -23.90
C ILE A 18 2.86 39.90 -23.35
N ILE A 19 1.95 39.15 -23.99
CA ILE A 19 1.58 37.80 -23.55
C ILE A 19 2.77 36.84 -23.66
N SER A 20 3.61 36.96 -24.70
CA SER A 20 4.80 36.11 -24.86
C SER A 20 5.93 36.38 -23.87
N ILE A 21 6.09 37.61 -23.34
CA ILE A 21 7.14 37.90 -22.33
C ILE A 21 6.76 37.45 -20.92
N TYR A 22 5.47 37.35 -20.60
CA TYR A 22 4.98 36.80 -19.33
C TYR A 22 4.72 35.28 -19.38
N GLY A 23 4.95 34.65 -20.54
CA GLY A 23 4.75 33.21 -20.77
C GLY A 23 5.95 32.33 -20.40
N CYS A 24 7.07 32.90 -19.94
CA CYS A 24 8.18 32.12 -19.39
C CYS A 24 7.80 31.60 -17.99
N ARG A 25 7.10 30.46 -17.94
CA ARG A 25 7.04 29.65 -16.72
C ARG A 25 8.48 29.22 -16.43
N GLY A 26 9.05 29.62 -15.30
CA GLY A 26 10.40 29.20 -14.90
C GLY A 26 10.47 27.68 -14.80
N ASP A 27 11.66 27.11 -14.99
CA ASP A 27 11.87 25.67 -14.83
C ASP A 27 11.42 25.27 -13.42
N VAL A 28 10.37 24.44 -13.34
CA VAL A 28 9.95 23.83 -12.07
C VAL A 28 10.95 22.73 -11.79
N ILE A 29 11.78 22.91 -10.76
CA ILE A 29 12.65 21.86 -10.25
C ILE A 29 11.79 21.09 -9.23
N PRO A 30 11.35 19.86 -9.53
CA PRO A 30 10.55 19.08 -8.60
C PRO A 30 11.37 18.78 -7.34
N ASN A 31 10.75 18.87 -6.17
CA ASN A 31 11.32 18.35 -4.93
C ASN A 31 10.95 16.86 -4.74
N ASP A 32 11.40 16.24 -3.66
CA ASP A 32 11.12 14.84 -3.31
C ASP A 32 9.62 14.55 -3.19
N GLU A 33 8.84 15.49 -2.63
CA GLU A 33 7.37 15.38 -2.50
C GLU A 33 6.67 15.38 -3.87
N ASP A 34 7.07 16.28 -4.79
CA ASP A 34 6.58 16.32 -6.17
C ASP A 34 6.90 15.01 -6.90
N MET A 35 8.12 14.48 -6.70
CA MET A 35 8.57 13.23 -7.30
C MET A 35 7.77 12.02 -6.80
N SER A 36 7.55 11.90 -5.49
CA SER A 36 6.76 10.81 -4.90
C SER A 36 5.30 10.88 -5.34
N SER A 37 4.72 12.09 -5.32
CA SER A 37 3.35 12.31 -5.81
C SER A 37 3.17 11.84 -7.25
N TYR A 38 4.12 12.19 -8.13
CA TYR A 38 4.08 11.73 -9.52
C TYR A 38 4.36 10.23 -9.66
N GLY A 39 5.23 9.67 -8.81
CA GLY A 39 5.44 8.23 -8.70
C GLY A 39 4.16 7.45 -8.40
N TRP A 40 3.31 7.98 -7.50
CA TRP A 40 2.03 7.35 -7.18
C TRP A 40 1.01 7.42 -8.33
N GLU A 41 0.99 8.51 -9.09
CA GLU A 41 0.16 8.57 -10.32
C GLU A 41 0.56 7.47 -11.31
N LEU A 42 1.87 7.31 -11.55
CA LEU A 42 2.39 6.24 -12.41
C LEU A 42 2.09 4.84 -11.84
N PHE A 43 2.19 4.68 -10.52
CA PHE A 43 1.85 3.43 -9.83
C PHE A 43 0.38 3.05 -10.04
N LYS A 44 -0.55 4.01 -9.90
CA LYS A 44 -1.99 3.81 -10.14
C LYS A 44 -2.29 3.48 -11.61
N ASP A 45 -1.53 4.06 -12.53
CA ASP A 45 -1.54 3.72 -13.96
C ASP A 45 -0.88 2.37 -14.29
N LYS A 46 -0.36 1.66 -13.27
CA LYS A 46 0.37 0.38 -13.37
C LYS A 46 1.68 0.48 -14.16
N ASP A 47 2.21 1.68 -14.34
CA ASP A 47 3.55 1.91 -14.88
C ASP A 47 4.59 1.83 -13.76
N TYR A 48 4.72 0.63 -13.20
CA TYR A 48 5.59 0.38 -12.05
C TYR A 48 7.07 0.65 -12.36
N VAL A 49 7.50 0.52 -13.61
CA VAL A 49 8.90 0.78 -13.97
C VAL A 49 9.21 2.27 -13.89
N GLN A 50 8.34 3.12 -14.45
CA GLN A 50 8.54 4.56 -14.34
C GLN A 50 8.29 5.06 -12.91
N ALA A 51 7.26 4.54 -12.22
CA ALA A 51 7.00 4.87 -10.82
C ALA A 51 8.23 4.63 -9.95
N LEU A 52 8.90 3.47 -10.13
CA LEU A 52 10.10 3.12 -9.39
C LEU A 52 11.24 4.14 -9.61
N ASP A 53 11.44 4.62 -10.83
CA ASP A 53 12.48 5.61 -11.13
C ASP A 53 12.24 6.93 -10.40
N TRP A 54 10.97 7.38 -10.34
CA TRP A 54 10.58 8.58 -9.61
C TRP A 54 10.76 8.43 -8.10
N PHE A 55 10.30 7.32 -7.51
CA PHE A 55 10.50 7.09 -6.07
C PHE A 55 11.98 6.96 -5.72
N LEU A 56 12.79 6.26 -6.53
CA LEU A 56 14.24 6.19 -6.32
C LEU A 56 14.91 7.55 -6.46
N THR A 57 14.37 8.44 -7.31
CA THR A 57 14.85 9.82 -7.43
C THR A 57 14.53 10.62 -6.16
N ALA A 58 13.30 10.50 -5.65
CA ALA A 58 12.91 11.12 -4.39
C ALA A 58 13.76 10.66 -3.21
N VAL A 59 14.02 9.34 -3.08
CA VAL A 59 14.94 8.79 -2.06
C VAL A 59 16.36 9.36 -2.17
N ARG A 60 16.85 9.60 -3.40
CA ARG A 60 18.18 10.17 -3.63
C ARG A 60 18.25 11.65 -3.28
N GLU A 61 17.18 12.39 -3.47
CA GLU A 61 17.08 13.81 -3.15
C GLU A 61 16.93 14.03 -1.64
N ASP A 62 15.99 13.33 -1.00
CA ASP A 62 15.86 13.27 0.45
C ASP A 62 15.77 11.82 0.94
N SER A 63 16.86 11.34 1.52
CA SER A 63 16.88 10.02 2.13
C SER A 63 15.91 9.90 3.31
N SER A 64 15.44 10.97 3.93
CA SER A 64 14.52 10.91 5.09
C SER A 64 13.04 10.80 4.70
N HIS A 65 12.72 10.92 3.41
CA HIS A 65 11.36 10.98 2.89
C HIS A 65 10.65 9.60 2.93
N SER A 66 9.78 9.39 3.93
CA SER A 66 9.02 8.14 4.15
C SER A 66 8.27 7.69 2.93
N ASP A 67 7.55 8.61 2.29
CA ASP A 67 6.63 8.27 1.21
C ASP A 67 7.37 7.70 0.00
N ALA A 68 8.56 8.22 -0.31
CA ALA A 68 9.38 7.63 -1.36
C ALA A 68 9.85 6.21 -1.02
N TYR A 69 10.27 5.94 0.22
CA TYR A 69 10.62 4.58 0.63
C TYR A 69 9.44 3.63 0.58
N ARG A 70 8.25 4.11 0.99
CA ARG A 70 6.98 3.39 0.85
C ARG A 70 6.72 3.07 -0.62
N GLY A 71 6.82 4.07 -1.50
CA GLY A 71 6.65 3.94 -2.94
C GLY A 71 7.60 2.94 -3.58
N VAL A 72 8.89 2.99 -3.24
CA VAL A 72 9.87 2.00 -3.72
C VAL A 72 9.47 0.59 -3.30
N GLY A 73 9.18 0.37 -2.01
CA GLY A 73 8.85 -0.94 -1.46
C GLY A 73 7.65 -1.58 -2.14
N TRP A 74 6.52 -0.86 -2.22
CA TRP A 74 5.31 -1.35 -2.87
C TRP A 74 5.49 -1.57 -4.38
N THR A 75 6.17 -0.65 -5.06
CA THR A 75 6.43 -0.78 -6.51
C THR A 75 7.30 -2.00 -6.81
N MET A 76 8.34 -2.24 -6.01
CA MET A 76 9.18 -3.42 -6.14
C MET A 76 8.42 -4.73 -5.90
N GLY A 77 7.48 -4.75 -4.96
CA GLY A 77 6.57 -5.87 -4.75
C GLY A 77 5.77 -6.22 -6.02
N HIS A 78 5.17 -5.22 -6.67
CA HIS A 78 4.45 -5.40 -7.93
C HIS A 78 5.35 -5.85 -9.09
N LEU A 79 6.62 -5.44 -9.08
CA LEU A 79 7.64 -5.89 -10.03
C LEU A 79 8.23 -7.28 -9.68
N ARG A 80 7.71 -7.96 -8.66
CA ARG A 80 8.18 -9.27 -8.16
C ARG A 80 9.63 -9.26 -7.67
N GLN A 81 10.07 -8.13 -7.13
CA GLN A 81 11.38 -7.95 -6.50
C GLN A 81 11.21 -7.92 -4.98
N ALA A 82 10.77 -9.04 -4.40
CA ALA A 82 10.38 -9.13 -3.00
C ALA A 82 11.54 -8.87 -2.02
N ASP A 83 12.75 -9.30 -2.38
CA ASP A 83 13.98 -9.04 -1.60
C ASP A 83 14.31 -7.55 -1.53
N SER A 84 14.20 -6.87 -2.67
CA SER A 84 14.45 -5.44 -2.77
C SER A 84 13.33 -4.64 -2.10
N SER A 85 12.07 -5.09 -2.23
CA SER A 85 10.92 -4.53 -1.50
C SER A 85 11.19 -4.53 0.01
N ALA A 86 11.56 -5.70 0.56
CA ALA A 86 11.89 -5.84 1.98
C ALA A 86 13.05 -4.91 2.37
N TYR A 87 14.13 -4.88 1.58
CA TYR A 87 15.28 -4.01 1.85
C TYR A 87 14.89 -2.53 2.02
N TYR A 88 14.08 -1.97 1.12
CA TYR A 88 13.71 -0.56 1.21
C TYR A 88 12.78 -0.27 2.40
N PHE A 89 11.80 -1.13 2.66
CA PHE A 89 10.96 -0.99 3.84
C PHE A 89 11.79 -1.07 5.13
N GLU A 90 12.66 -2.08 5.27
CA GLU A 90 13.53 -2.25 6.44
C GLU A 90 14.51 -1.10 6.64
N ASN A 91 15.10 -0.61 5.55
CA ASN A 91 16.04 0.51 5.60
C ASN A 91 15.37 1.76 6.18
N TYR A 92 14.09 1.98 5.88
CA TYR A 92 13.36 3.10 6.46
C TYR A 92 12.98 2.86 7.92
N ILE A 93 12.32 1.73 8.25
CA ILE A 93 11.79 1.50 9.60
C ILE A 93 12.87 1.34 10.67
N ASN A 94 14.08 0.91 10.30
CA ASN A 94 15.21 0.74 11.22
C ASN A 94 15.94 2.06 11.54
N ARG A 95 15.55 3.17 10.91
CA ARG A 95 15.98 4.52 11.33
C ARG A 95 15.19 4.91 12.56
N ASP A 96 15.77 5.72 13.44
CA ASP A 96 15.09 6.17 14.67
C ASP A 96 13.70 6.77 14.31
N SER A 97 12.63 6.04 14.65
CA SER A 97 11.35 6.04 13.90
C SER A 97 10.17 6.55 14.74
N THR A 98 10.42 7.33 15.79
CA THR A 98 9.34 7.78 16.69
C THR A 98 8.29 8.71 16.05
N ALA A 99 8.48 9.18 14.82
CA ALA A 99 7.76 10.34 14.29
C ALA A 99 6.88 10.14 13.03
N PHE A 100 6.88 8.99 12.33
CA PHE A 100 6.10 8.87 11.08
C PHE A 100 4.78 8.11 11.25
N GLU A 101 3.75 8.58 10.54
CA GLU A 101 2.33 8.23 10.74
C GLU A 101 1.94 6.87 10.11
N ASP A 102 2.55 6.50 8.97
CA ASP A 102 2.11 5.37 8.13
C ASP A 102 2.87 4.05 8.39
N LYS A 103 3.13 3.70 9.66
CA LYS A 103 3.90 2.49 10.00
C LYS A 103 3.26 1.19 9.53
N LEU A 104 1.92 1.14 9.48
CA LEU A 104 1.18 -0.04 9.05
C LEU A 104 1.44 -0.40 7.58
N ASP A 105 1.63 0.59 6.70
CA ASP A 105 1.95 0.34 5.28
C ASP A 105 3.30 -0.39 5.14
N PHE A 106 4.29 0.00 5.94
CA PHE A 106 5.59 -0.65 5.96
C PHE A 106 5.50 -2.07 6.53
N TYR A 107 4.75 -2.27 7.62
CA TYR A 107 4.59 -3.60 8.23
C TYR A 107 3.82 -4.57 7.34
N ALA A 108 2.75 -4.09 6.68
CA ALA A 108 2.02 -4.88 5.69
C ALA A 108 2.93 -5.24 4.50
N GLY A 109 3.63 -4.24 3.94
CA GLY A 109 4.59 -4.44 2.85
C GLY A 109 5.68 -5.46 3.18
N LEU A 110 6.24 -5.41 4.39
CA LEU A 110 7.21 -6.37 4.88
C LEU A 110 6.62 -7.77 5.07
N ALA A 111 5.42 -7.89 5.62
CA ALA A 111 4.73 -9.18 5.72
C ALA A 111 4.55 -9.83 4.34
N PHE A 112 4.10 -9.07 3.34
CA PHE A 112 3.96 -9.53 1.96
C PHE A 112 5.32 -9.92 1.33
N ALA A 113 6.33 -9.06 1.46
CA ALA A 113 7.66 -9.30 0.90
C ALA A 113 8.30 -10.57 1.48
N TYR A 114 8.26 -10.73 2.81
CA TYR A 114 8.79 -11.92 3.48
C TYR A 114 8.02 -13.19 3.13
N ASN A 115 6.68 -13.11 3.01
CA ASN A 115 5.87 -14.24 2.56
C ASN A 115 6.23 -14.66 1.12
N ALA A 116 6.44 -13.70 0.23
CA ALA A 116 6.85 -13.94 -1.16
C ALA A 116 8.26 -14.55 -1.27
N MET A 117 9.15 -14.24 -0.33
CA MET A 117 10.48 -14.85 -0.23
C MET A 117 10.46 -16.25 0.41
N GLY A 118 9.33 -16.66 1.01
CA GLY A 118 9.22 -17.91 1.78
C GLY A 118 9.87 -17.83 3.16
N ASP A 119 10.16 -16.63 3.66
CA ASP A 119 10.60 -16.41 5.04
C ASP A 119 9.37 -16.20 5.92
N ASP A 120 8.69 -17.33 6.19
CA ASP A 120 7.43 -17.32 6.94
C ASP A 120 7.62 -16.85 8.40
N ALA A 121 8.84 -16.95 8.95
CA ALA A 121 9.15 -16.47 10.29
C ALA A 121 9.07 -14.94 10.37
N ASN A 122 9.75 -14.24 9.46
CA ASN A 122 9.66 -12.77 9.39
C ASN A 122 8.29 -12.31 8.92
N ALA A 123 7.67 -13.00 7.95
CA ALA A 123 6.31 -12.68 7.50
C ALA A 123 5.31 -12.70 8.67
N ARG A 124 5.39 -13.72 9.52
CA ARG A 124 4.58 -13.83 10.75
C ARG A 124 4.89 -12.71 11.73
N VAL A 125 6.16 -12.38 11.98
CA VAL A 125 6.54 -11.31 12.91
C VAL A 125 5.97 -9.96 12.47
N TYR A 126 6.13 -9.60 11.19
CA TYR A 126 5.62 -8.34 10.66
C TYR A 126 4.10 -8.28 10.60
N ALA A 127 3.42 -9.39 10.30
CA ALA A 127 1.96 -9.43 10.34
C ALA A 127 1.40 -9.42 11.78
N GLU A 128 1.80 -10.36 12.63
CA GLU A 128 1.23 -10.54 13.98
C GLU A 128 1.68 -9.45 14.94
N THR A 129 3.00 -9.25 15.08
CA THR A 129 3.56 -8.39 16.14
C THR A 129 3.54 -6.93 15.73
N TYR A 130 3.97 -6.63 14.51
CA TYR A 130 4.12 -5.24 14.08
C TYR A 130 2.83 -4.67 13.49
N PHE A 131 2.17 -5.35 12.55
CA PHE A 131 0.93 -4.86 11.96
C PHE A 131 -0.24 -5.00 12.95
N PHE A 132 -0.71 -6.22 13.24
CA PHE A 132 -1.87 -6.42 14.12
C PHE A 132 -1.63 -5.97 15.57
N GLY A 133 -0.39 -6.09 16.07
CA GLY A 133 -0.03 -5.61 17.41
C GLY A 133 0.01 -4.09 17.57
N ASN A 134 0.07 -3.32 16.47
CA ASN A 134 -0.01 -1.85 16.49
C ASN A 134 -1.31 -1.30 15.88
N GLN A 135 -2.16 -2.16 15.31
CA GLN A 135 -3.48 -1.78 14.83
C GLN A 135 -4.38 -1.43 16.03
N ASN A 136 -4.92 -0.22 16.05
CA ASN A 136 -5.65 0.27 17.22
C ASN A 136 -7.17 0.10 17.04
N SER A 137 -7.70 -0.99 17.62
CA SER A 137 -9.13 -1.28 17.62
C SER A 137 -10.00 -0.21 18.30
N ASP A 138 -9.44 0.58 19.23
CA ASP A 138 -10.20 1.50 20.08
C ASP A 138 -10.54 2.84 19.41
N ILE A 139 -9.88 3.18 18.30
CA ILE A 139 -10.12 4.42 17.53
C ILE A 139 -10.67 4.17 16.12
N GLY A 140 -11.10 2.93 15.85
CA GLY A 140 -11.82 2.60 14.63
C GLY A 140 -10.96 2.10 13.48
N ASP A 141 -9.82 1.45 13.74
CA ASP A 141 -8.94 0.91 12.70
C ASP A 141 -9.09 -0.61 12.42
N PRO A 142 -10.28 -1.25 12.37
CA PRO A 142 -10.36 -2.65 11.97
C PRO A 142 -10.12 -2.86 10.47
N TYR A 143 -9.98 -1.80 9.66
CA TYR A 143 -10.07 -1.85 8.19
C TYR A 143 -8.96 -1.07 7.48
N TRP A 144 -7.69 -1.32 7.85
CA TRP A 144 -6.56 -0.81 7.06
C TRP A 144 -6.68 -1.25 5.59
N CYS A 145 -6.51 -0.29 4.69
CA CYS A 145 -6.41 -0.51 3.25
C CYS A 145 -5.20 0.27 2.72
N PHE A 146 -4.52 -0.29 1.73
CA PHE A 146 -3.46 0.43 1.04
C PHE A 146 -4.06 1.47 0.10
N CYS A 147 -3.83 2.76 0.37
CA CYS A 147 -4.54 3.86 -0.27
C CYS A 147 -4.39 3.94 -1.79
N GLU A 148 -3.20 3.60 -2.28
CA GLU A 148 -2.87 3.65 -3.70
C GLU A 148 -3.41 2.43 -4.46
N LYS A 149 -3.84 1.39 -3.73
CA LYS A 149 -4.40 0.16 -4.29
C LYS A 149 -5.32 -0.53 -3.26
N LYS A 150 -6.54 -0.02 -3.12
CA LYS A 150 -7.48 -0.40 -2.04
C LYS A 150 -7.94 -1.87 -2.07
N ASP A 151 -7.63 -2.60 -3.14
CA ASP A 151 -7.83 -4.05 -3.16
C ASP A 151 -6.83 -4.82 -2.30
N ILE A 152 -5.76 -4.17 -1.84
CA ILE A 152 -4.87 -4.66 -0.79
C ILE A 152 -5.31 -4.07 0.56
N ASN A 153 -5.62 -4.93 1.52
CA ASN A 153 -6.17 -4.51 2.81
C ASN A 153 -5.81 -5.51 3.93
N THR A 154 -6.41 -5.28 5.11
CA THR A 154 -6.16 -6.07 6.33
C THR A 154 -6.44 -7.58 6.16
N LEU A 155 -7.38 -7.98 5.30
CA LEU A 155 -7.68 -9.39 5.06
C LEU A 155 -6.51 -10.10 4.38
N ASP A 156 -5.82 -9.42 3.46
CA ASP A 156 -4.62 -9.93 2.81
C ASP A 156 -3.49 -10.14 3.83
N VAL A 157 -3.31 -9.20 4.75
CA VAL A 157 -2.32 -9.33 5.83
C VAL A 157 -2.68 -10.49 6.77
N ARG A 158 -3.96 -10.66 7.10
CA ARG A 158 -4.44 -11.78 7.92
C ARG A 158 -4.25 -13.12 7.21
N LEU A 159 -4.48 -13.18 5.91
CA LEU A 159 -4.24 -14.37 5.09
C LEU A 159 -2.75 -14.73 5.06
N VAL A 160 -1.87 -13.74 4.87
CA VAL A 160 -0.41 -13.93 4.94
C VAL A 160 0.01 -14.49 6.30
N LEU A 161 -0.54 -13.96 7.39
CA LEU A 161 -0.29 -14.50 8.73
C LEU A 161 -0.71 -15.97 8.82
N ALA A 162 -1.94 -16.29 8.43
CA ALA A 162 -2.48 -17.65 8.50
C ALA A 162 -1.66 -18.65 7.67
N ILE A 163 -1.21 -18.25 6.46
CA ILE A 163 -0.36 -19.06 5.58
C ILE A 163 1.02 -19.26 6.20
N SER A 164 1.62 -18.20 6.76
CA SER A 164 2.96 -18.26 7.35
C SER A 164 2.96 -19.17 8.60
N GLU A 165 1.94 -19.05 9.45
CA GLU A 165 1.74 -19.93 10.60
C GLU A 165 1.56 -21.39 10.19
N TYR A 166 0.81 -21.67 9.12
CA TYR A 166 0.67 -23.02 8.59
C TYR A 166 2.02 -23.61 8.17
N ARG A 167 2.81 -22.84 7.41
CA ARG A 167 4.13 -23.27 6.91
C ARG A 167 5.16 -23.48 8.03
N LEU A 168 5.03 -22.73 9.13
CA LEU A 168 5.82 -22.93 10.35
C LEU A 168 5.33 -24.11 11.22
N GLY A 169 4.25 -24.79 10.84
CA GLY A 169 3.66 -25.89 11.60
C GLY A 169 2.83 -25.44 12.81
N MET A 170 2.51 -24.15 12.91
CA MET A 170 1.70 -23.55 13.97
C MET A 170 0.20 -23.66 13.62
N PHE A 171 -0.29 -24.89 13.44
CA PHE A 171 -1.62 -25.13 12.87
C PHE A 171 -2.77 -24.54 13.68
N LEU A 172 -2.67 -24.52 15.02
CA LEU A 172 -3.69 -23.91 15.87
C LEU A 172 -3.74 -22.38 15.71
N ASN A 173 -2.58 -21.73 15.55
CA ASN A 173 -2.51 -20.30 15.27
C ASN A 173 -3.07 -19.99 13.87
N SER A 174 -2.65 -20.76 12.86
CA SER A 174 -3.16 -20.64 11.50
C SER A 174 -4.68 -20.80 11.44
N GLN A 175 -5.24 -21.76 12.19
CA GLN A 175 -6.69 -21.91 12.35
C GLN A 175 -7.33 -20.68 12.98
N SER A 176 -6.73 -20.11 14.02
CA SER A 176 -7.22 -18.89 14.67
C SER A 176 -7.28 -17.72 13.67
N SER A 177 -6.18 -17.49 12.95
CA SER A 177 -6.08 -16.45 11.93
C SER A 177 -7.09 -16.66 10.79
N LEU A 178 -7.27 -17.90 10.33
CA LEU A 178 -8.28 -18.25 9.33
C LEU A 178 -9.72 -18.11 9.86
N ASN A 179 -9.94 -18.34 11.15
CA ASN A 179 -11.26 -18.17 11.77
C ASN A 179 -11.69 -16.71 11.82
N GLU A 180 -10.76 -15.76 11.96
CA GLU A 180 -11.08 -14.33 11.83
C GLU A 180 -11.56 -14.00 10.41
N LEU A 181 -10.94 -14.57 9.38
CA LEU A 181 -11.39 -14.43 8.00
C LEU A 181 -12.75 -15.12 7.78
N ASN A 182 -12.94 -16.33 8.32
CA ASN A 182 -14.22 -17.03 8.22
C ASN A 182 -15.35 -16.23 8.87
N ASP A 183 -15.11 -15.63 10.05
CA ASP A 183 -16.09 -14.79 10.72
C ASP A 183 -16.48 -13.59 9.83
N PHE A 184 -15.50 -12.94 9.22
CA PHE A 184 -15.72 -11.83 8.29
C PHE A 184 -16.59 -12.21 7.09
N PHE A 185 -16.30 -13.35 6.45
CA PHE A 185 -17.07 -13.85 5.29
C PHE A 185 -18.35 -14.61 5.67
N GLY A 186 -18.65 -14.78 6.97
CA GLY A 186 -19.81 -15.53 7.44
C GLY A 186 -19.70 -17.06 7.24
N TYR A 187 -18.48 -17.58 7.13
CA TYR A 187 -18.19 -19.00 7.02
C TYR A 187 -18.11 -19.71 8.39
N PRO A 188 -18.27 -21.05 8.44
CA PRO A 188 -18.17 -21.79 9.69
C PRO A 188 -16.77 -21.72 10.33
N ILE A 189 -16.74 -21.41 11.64
CA ILE A 189 -15.54 -21.44 12.46
C ILE A 189 -15.00 -22.87 12.61
N LEU A 190 -13.70 -23.03 12.46
CA LEU A 190 -12.99 -24.30 12.50
C LEU A 190 -12.52 -24.63 13.92
N ASN A 191 -12.52 -25.92 14.25
CA ASN A 191 -12.00 -26.42 15.52
C ASN A 191 -11.48 -27.86 15.38
N TYR A 192 -10.31 -28.01 14.75
CA TYR A 192 -9.58 -29.27 14.59
C TYR A 192 -8.37 -29.33 15.53
N ASN A 193 -7.91 -30.54 15.87
CA ASN A 193 -6.74 -30.79 16.75
C ASN A 193 -5.42 -31.06 16.00
N TYR A 194 -5.42 -31.10 14.66
CA TYR A 194 -4.23 -31.16 13.77
C TYR A 194 -3.18 -32.24 14.11
N ASP A 195 -3.58 -33.28 14.84
CA ASP A 195 -2.74 -34.41 15.19
C ASP A 195 -2.46 -35.30 13.96
N THR A 196 -3.34 -35.23 12.96
CA THR A 196 -3.25 -36.04 11.74
C THR A 196 -2.81 -35.23 10.52
N ALA A 197 -2.18 -35.91 9.56
CA ALA A 197 -1.87 -35.31 8.26
C ALA A 197 -3.13 -34.92 7.47
N ILE A 198 -4.25 -35.61 7.71
CA ILE A 198 -5.54 -35.34 7.05
C ILE A 198 -6.08 -33.97 7.48
N GLU A 199 -6.10 -33.67 8.78
CA GLU A 199 -6.57 -32.38 9.30
C GLU A 199 -5.70 -31.21 8.84
N ARG A 200 -4.38 -31.43 8.74
CA ARG A 200 -3.45 -30.43 8.20
C ARG A 200 -3.70 -30.17 6.71
N ALA A 201 -3.96 -31.23 5.93
CA ALA A 201 -4.33 -31.09 4.52
C ALA A 201 -5.65 -30.33 4.34
N ILE A 202 -6.64 -30.56 5.21
CA ILE A 202 -7.90 -29.81 5.22
C ILE A 202 -7.66 -28.32 5.52
N LEU A 203 -6.79 -28.01 6.49
CA LEU A 203 -6.45 -26.60 6.77
C LEU A 203 -5.77 -25.92 5.57
N ALA A 204 -4.85 -26.61 4.89
CA ALA A 204 -4.21 -26.10 3.68
C ALA A 204 -5.22 -25.85 2.55
N GLU A 205 -6.17 -26.76 2.36
CA GLU A 205 -7.24 -26.61 1.37
C GLU A 205 -8.09 -25.36 1.68
N LYS A 206 -8.49 -25.19 2.94
CA LYS A 206 -9.28 -24.02 3.37
C LYS A 206 -8.52 -22.70 3.22
N LEU A 207 -7.22 -22.68 3.51
CA LEU A 207 -6.38 -21.51 3.25
C LEU A 207 -6.33 -21.18 1.75
N SER A 208 -6.26 -22.18 0.88
CA SER A 208 -6.31 -21.96 -0.58
C SER A 208 -7.65 -21.40 -1.02
N THR A 209 -8.77 -21.96 -0.53
CA THR A 209 -10.11 -21.44 -0.84
C THR A 209 -10.29 -20.01 -0.35
N MET A 210 -9.85 -19.71 0.87
CA MET A 210 -9.93 -18.36 1.42
C MET A 210 -9.12 -17.35 0.60
N ARG A 211 -7.95 -17.73 0.09
CA ARG A 211 -7.20 -16.90 -0.85
C ARG A 211 -8.01 -16.61 -2.11
N ASP A 212 -8.59 -17.64 -2.71
CA ASP A 212 -9.37 -17.47 -3.94
C ASP A 212 -10.60 -16.57 -3.71
N ASP A 213 -11.24 -16.66 -2.54
CA ASP A 213 -12.36 -15.80 -2.14
C ASP A 213 -11.91 -14.34 -1.98
N ILE A 214 -10.80 -14.09 -1.29
CA ILE A 214 -10.21 -12.75 -1.14
C ILE A 214 -9.83 -12.18 -2.52
N ASP A 215 -9.13 -12.95 -3.37
CA ASP A 215 -8.73 -12.52 -4.72
C ASP A 215 -9.97 -12.23 -5.60
N SER A 216 -11.01 -13.05 -5.52
CA SER A 216 -12.23 -12.90 -6.32
C SER A 216 -13.02 -11.63 -5.99
N SER A 217 -12.86 -11.13 -4.77
CA SER A 217 -13.48 -9.86 -4.35
C SER A 217 -12.86 -8.66 -5.06
N ASN A 218 -11.64 -8.76 -5.62
CA ASN A 218 -10.88 -7.63 -6.20
C ASN A 218 -10.89 -6.39 -5.30
N GLY A 219 -10.87 -6.55 -3.97
CA GLY A 219 -10.98 -5.43 -3.03
C GLY A 219 -12.40 -4.97 -2.72
N ASP A 220 -13.41 -5.46 -3.44
CA ASP A 220 -14.84 -5.27 -3.14
C ASP A 220 -15.30 -6.31 -2.10
N ASN A 221 -14.46 -6.55 -1.08
CA ASN A 221 -14.76 -7.42 0.05
C ASN A 221 -15.64 -6.71 1.10
N SER A 222 -16.37 -5.66 0.68
CA SER A 222 -17.21 -4.83 1.55
C SER A 222 -16.48 -4.14 2.70
N LEU A 223 -15.15 -4.11 2.70
CA LEU A 223 -14.39 -3.23 3.57
C LEU A 223 -14.56 -1.78 3.10
N ASP A 224 -15.04 -0.91 3.99
CA ASP A 224 -15.15 0.51 3.71
C ASP A 224 -13.76 1.18 3.80
N CYS A 225 -13.01 1.10 2.70
CA CYS A 225 -11.75 1.80 2.52
C CYS A 225 -11.92 3.30 2.15
N ASN A 226 -13.15 3.84 2.19
CA ASN A 226 -13.47 5.22 1.79
C ASN A 226 -13.93 6.10 2.97
N GLY A 227 -14.23 5.52 4.14
CA GLY A 227 -14.50 6.27 5.35
C GLY A 227 -15.84 7.00 5.38
N GLU A 228 -16.70 6.80 4.39
CA GLU A 228 -17.98 7.49 4.28
C GLU A 228 -19.06 6.75 5.08
N GLY A 229 -19.07 6.93 6.40
CA GLY A 229 -20.19 6.45 7.23
C GLY A 229 -19.97 6.31 8.73
N SER A 230 -18.74 6.39 9.24
CA SER A 230 -18.49 6.27 10.69
C SER A 230 -18.56 7.64 11.39
N PRO A 231 -19.31 7.80 12.51
CA PRO A 231 -19.30 9.02 13.32
C PRO A 231 -17.94 9.30 13.99
N LEU A 232 -16.98 8.38 13.86
CA LEU A 232 -15.63 8.48 14.37
C LEU A 232 -14.70 8.74 13.18
N LYS A 233 -14.39 10.02 12.93
CA LYS A 233 -13.40 10.50 11.95
C LYS A 233 -11.96 10.15 12.34
N GLN A 234 -11.64 8.86 12.48
CA GLN A 234 -10.26 8.40 12.71
C GLN A 234 -10.02 6.93 12.33
N GLY A 235 -10.98 6.31 11.63
CA GLY A 235 -10.93 4.90 11.23
C GLY A 235 -11.04 4.62 9.73
N ALA A 236 -11.16 5.68 8.93
CA ALA A 236 -10.94 5.60 7.49
C ALA A 236 -9.43 5.58 7.31
N GLY A 237 -8.83 4.38 7.31
CA GLY A 237 -7.38 4.22 7.36
C GLY A 237 -6.70 5.14 6.36
N TYR A 238 -5.91 6.09 6.86
CA TYR A 238 -4.80 6.85 6.26
C TYR A 238 -4.93 7.41 4.81
N CYS A 239 -6.06 7.21 4.13
CA CYS A 239 -6.30 7.61 2.75
C CYS A 239 -7.04 8.94 2.75
N LEU A 240 -6.31 10.02 3.02
CA LEU A 240 -6.82 11.39 2.93
C LEU A 240 -6.93 11.86 1.47
#